data_AF-A0A7Y0S2Y6-F1
#
_entry.id   AF-A0A7Y0S2Y6-F1
#
_cell.length_a   1.000
_cell.length_b   1.000
_cell.length_c   1.000
_cell.angle_alpha   90.00
_cell.angle_beta   90.00
_cell.angle_gamma   90.00
#
_symmetry.space_group_name_H-M   'P 1'
#
loop_
_entity.id
_entity.type
_entity.pdbx_description
1 polymer ?
#
loop_
_entity_poly.entity_id
_entity_poly.type
_entity_poly.pdbx_seq_one_letter_code
_entity_poly.pdbx_strand_id
1 'polypeptide(L)'
;PHFVKSALSQYTNWDFISMVCKHGIEFEERDHGQLFCVDAFTAKDIVKMLLAECDMPNIEQRYQCDVHSIEKIDEGFRLHAGT
;
A
#
# COMPACT_ATOMS: atom_id res chain seq x y z
N PRO A 1 -3.47 -2.30 24.99
CA PRO A 1 -3.39 -2.13 23.52
C PRO A 1 -2.28 -1.13 23.13
N HIS A 2 -1.05 -1.61 22.93
CA HIS A 2 0.11 -0.76 22.58
C HIS A 2 0.88 -1.25 21.36
N PHE A 3 0.50 -2.39 20.79
CA PHE A 3 1.21 -3.03 19.68
C PHE A 3 1.38 -2.09 18.48
N VAL A 4 0.30 -1.42 18.06
CA VAL A 4 0.30 -0.53 16.88
C VAL A 4 0.91 0.85 17.13
N LYS A 5 1.19 1.23 18.38
CA LYS A 5 1.57 2.61 18.73
C LYS A 5 2.83 3.05 18.00
N SER A 6 3.84 2.19 17.95
CA SER A 6 5.12 2.50 17.28
C SER A 6 4.95 2.64 15.77
N ALA A 7 4.18 1.76 15.13
CA ALA A 7 3.95 1.80 13.69
C ALA A 7 3.17 3.08 13.30
N LEU A 8 2.08 3.38 14.01
CA LEU A 8 1.24 4.57 13.76
C LEU A 8 1.95 5.90 14.06
N SER A 9 3.00 5.89 14.89
CA SER A 9 3.85 7.08 15.08
C SER A 9 4.90 7.28 14.00
N GLN A 10 5.29 6.22 13.29
CA GLN A 10 6.29 6.28 12.21
C GLN A 10 5.64 6.55 10.85
N TYR A 11 4.39 6.13 10.67
CA TYR A 11 3.58 6.42 9.50
C TYR A 11 2.16 6.77 9.96
N THR A 12 1.90 8.07 10.04
CA THR A 12 0.64 8.63 10.49
C THR A 12 -0.39 8.62 9.36
N ASN A 13 -1.67 8.80 9.71
CA ASN A 13 -2.71 9.03 8.71
C ASN A 13 -2.42 10.27 7.84
N TRP A 14 -1.76 11.30 8.40
CA TRP A 14 -1.37 12.49 7.66
C TRP A 14 -0.29 12.23 6.61
N ASP A 15 0.60 11.27 6.84
CA ASP A 15 1.60 10.87 5.84
C ASP A 15 0.94 10.27 4.60
N PHE A 16 -0.08 9.42 4.81
CA PHE A 16 -0.88 8.87 3.71
C PHE A 16 -1.71 9.95 3.01
N ILE A 17 -2.39 10.83 3.75
CA ILE A 17 -3.15 11.95 3.18
C ILE A 17 -2.23 12.86 2.34
N SER A 18 -1.00 13.12 2.82
CA SER A 18 -0.01 13.89 2.07
C SER A 18 0.36 13.23 0.74
N MET A 19 0.53 11.91 0.71
CA MET A 19 0.78 11.16 -0.52
C MET A 19 -0.39 11.26 -1.50
N VAL A 20 -1.62 11.09 -1.01
CA VAL A 20 -2.86 11.24 -1.78
C VAL A 20 -2.94 12.63 -2.42
N CYS A 21 -2.67 13.70 -1.66
CA CYS A 21 -2.62 15.07 -2.17
C CYS A 21 -1.50 15.29 -3.21
N LYS A 22 -0.31 14.70 -3.00
CA LYS A 22 0.83 14.82 -3.95
C LYS A 22 0.51 14.21 -5.32
N HIS A 23 -0.32 13.18 -5.35
CA HIS A 23 -0.82 12.56 -6.59
C HIS A 23 -2.07 13.24 -7.14
N GLY A 24 -2.52 14.34 -6.54
CA GLY A 24 -3.67 15.13 -7.00
C GLY A 24 -5.01 14.41 -6.83
N ILE A 25 -5.10 13.43 -5.93
CA ILE A 25 -6.34 12.72 -5.66
C ILE A 25 -7.14 13.52 -4.63
N GLU A 26 -8.31 13.98 -5.01
CA GLU A 26 -9.21 14.71 -4.12
C GLU A 26 -10.03 13.75 -3.25
N PHE A 27 -10.25 14.15 -2.01
CA PHE A 27 -11.04 13.40 -1.04
C PHE A 27 -11.94 14.34 -0.24
N GLU A 28 -13.03 13.77 0.28
CA GLU A 28 -13.99 14.41 1.17
C GLU A 28 -14.02 13.69 2.52
N GLU A 29 -14.41 14.42 3.56
CA GLU A 29 -14.77 13.84 4.85
C GLU A 29 -16.26 13.50 4.89
N ARG A 30 -16.59 12.31 5.38
CA ARG A 30 -17.95 11.86 5.67
C ARG A 30 -18.13 11.74 7.19
N ASP A 31 -18.96 10.82 7.64
CA ASP A 31 -19.25 10.67 9.07
C ASP A 31 -18.00 10.26 9.87
N HIS A 32 -17.84 10.85 11.07
CA HIS A 32 -16.83 10.47 12.06
C HIS A 32 -15.36 10.53 11.57
N GLY A 33 -15.01 11.51 10.74
CA GLY A 33 -13.62 11.68 10.27
C GLY A 33 -13.17 10.66 9.22
N GLN A 34 -14.12 9.95 8.60
CA GLN A 34 -13.80 9.02 7.52
C GLN A 34 -13.56 9.79 6.23
N LEU A 35 -12.44 9.51 5.56
CA LEU A 35 -12.06 10.15 4.30
C LEU A 35 -12.32 9.22 3.12
N PHE A 36 -12.97 9.73 2.08
CA PHE A 36 -13.27 9.00 0.85
C PHE A 36 -12.87 9.83 -0.37
N CYS A 37 -12.48 9.19 -1.47
CA CYS A 37 -12.30 9.89 -2.74
C CYS A 37 -13.63 10.56 -3.16
N VAL A 38 -13.55 11.78 -3.69
CA VAL A 38 -14.71 12.47 -4.27
C VAL A 38 -15.15 11.79 -5.57
N ASP A 39 -16.35 12.07 -6.08
CA ASP A 39 -16.95 11.36 -7.23
C ASP A 39 -16.08 11.30 -8.51
N ALA A 40 -15.21 12.30 -8.72
CA ALA A 40 -14.28 12.32 -9.85
C ALA A 40 -13.12 11.32 -9.72
N PHE A 41 -12.88 10.79 -8.52
CA PHE A 41 -11.83 9.84 -8.19
C PHE A 41 -12.41 8.57 -7.58
N THR A 42 -11.71 7.47 -7.75
CA THR A 42 -12.17 6.14 -7.35
C THR A 42 -11.11 5.42 -6.53
N ALA A 43 -11.49 4.28 -5.96
CA ALA A 43 -10.52 3.39 -5.32
C ALA A 43 -9.39 2.95 -6.28
N LYS A 44 -9.64 2.93 -7.61
CA LYS A 44 -8.60 2.61 -8.60
C LYS A 44 -7.52 3.68 -8.68
N ASP A 45 -7.84 4.94 -8.37
CA ASP A 45 -6.87 6.03 -8.36
C ASP A 45 -5.89 5.88 -7.19
N ILE A 46 -6.37 5.42 -6.03
CA ILE A 46 -5.51 5.02 -4.91
C ILE A 46 -4.61 3.85 -5.30
N VAL A 47 -5.14 2.82 -5.98
CA VAL A 47 -4.33 1.69 -6.47
C VAL A 47 -3.26 2.17 -7.46
N LYS A 48 -3.63 3.04 -8.41
CA LYS A 48 -2.70 3.60 -9.39
C LYS A 48 -1.59 4.42 -8.72
N MET A 49 -1.94 5.24 -7.73
CA MET A 49 -0.96 5.95 -6.90
C MET A 49 0.03 5.00 -6.24
N LEU A 50 -0.46 3.95 -5.58
CA LEU A 50 0.41 2.96 -4.90
C LEU A 50 1.33 2.24 -5.90
N LEU A 51 0.81 1.86 -7.07
CA LEU A 51 1.63 1.25 -8.11
C LEU A 51 2.70 2.20 -8.65
N ALA A 52 2.38 3.50 -8.79
CA ALA A 52 3.34 4.51 -9.22
C ALA A 52 4.46 4.74 -8.19
N GLU A 53 4.14 4.72 -6.89
CA GLU A 53 5.15 4.80 -5.82
C GLU A 53 6.09 3.57 -5.80
N CYS A 54 5.65 2.43 -6.35
CA CYS A 54 6.45 1.21 -6.49
C CYS A 54 7.13 1.07 -7.85
N ASP A 55 6.95 2.01 -8.80
CA ASP A 55 7.50 1.93 -10.15
C ASP A 55 8.99 2.30 -10.17
N MET A 56 9.80 1.45 -9.54
CA MET A 56 11.26 1.58 -9.48
C MET A 56 11.92 0.50 -10.34
N PRO A 57 13.08 0.77 -10.99
CA PRO A 57 13.74 -0.18 -11.89
C PRO A 57 14.11 -1.54 -11.26
N ASN A 58 14.16 -1.62 -9.94
CA ASN A 58 14.52 -2.81 -9.17
C ASN A 58 13.30 -3.57 -8.61
N ILE A 59 12.08 -3.19 -8.98
CA ILE A 59 10.84 -3.83 -8.52
C ILE A 59 10.19 -4.58 -9.68
N GLU A 60 9.90 -5.86 -9.44
CA GLU A 60 9.12 -6.71 -10.35
C GLU A 60 7.77 -7.02 -9.70
N GLN A 61 6.69 -6.92 -10.48
CA GLN A 61 5.33 -7.17 -10.02
C GLN A 61 4.81 -8.46 -10.65
N ARG A 62 4.42 -9.43 -9.81
CA ARG A 62 3.87 -10.72 -10.22
C ARG A 62 2.46 -10.86 -9.70
N TYR A 63 1.51 -11.10 -10.59
CA TYR A 63 0.10 -11.30 -10.28
C TYR A 63 -0.31 -12.74 -10.60
N GLN A 64 -1.46 -13.16 -10.05
CA GLN A 64 -2.01 -14.51 -10.27
C GLN A 64 -1.01 -15.62 -9.90
N CYS A 65 -0.18 -15.36 -8.88
CA CYS A 65 0.92 -16.22 -8.47
C CYS A 65 0.56 -16.92 -7.15
N ASP A 66 0.36 -18.23 -7.19
CA ASP A 66 0.08 -19.02 -6.00
C ASP A 66 1.39 -19.34 -5.24
N VAL A 67 1.41 -19.06 -3.94
CA VAL A 67 2.54 -19.42 -3.07
C VAL A 67 2.44 -20.90 -2.66
N HIS A 68 3.45 -21.70 -3.00
CA HIS A 68 3.48 -23.13 -2.69
C HIS A 68 4.29 -23.45 -1.43
N SER A 69 5.46 -22.85 -1.26
CA SER A 69 6.25 -23.01 -0.04
C SER A 69 7.17 -21.82 0.24
N ILE A 70 7.49 -21.64 1.52
CA ILE A 70 8.48 -20.67 2.01
C ILE A 70 9.42 -21.43 2.93
N GLU A 71 10.70 -21.44 2.59
CA GLU A 71 11.73 -22.17 3.32
C GLU A 71 12.79 -21.20 3.85
N LYS A 72 13.16 -21.36 5.12
CA LYS A 72 14.33 -20.67 5.67
C LYS A 72 15.59 -21.37 5.18
N ILE A 73 16.54 -20.59 4.67
CA ILE A 73 17.87 -21.07 4.28
C ILE A 73 18.94 -20.38 5.16
N ASP A 74 20.21 -20.73 4.98
CA ASP A 74 21.32 -20.18 5.78
C ASP A 74 21.30 -18.64 5.80
N GLU A 75 21.08 -18.04 4.63
CA GLU A 75 20.93 -16.60 4.45
C GLU A 75 19.58 -16.26 3.79
N GLY A 76 18.56 -16.01 4.62
CA GLY A 76 17.26 -15.50 4.17
C GLY A 76 16.20 -16.58 3.93
N PHE A 77 15.42 -16.39 2.88
CA PHE A 77 14.25 -17.22 2.57
C PHE A 77 14.21 -17.59 1.09
N ARG A 78 13.75 -18.80 0.81
CA ARG A 78 13.40 -19.26 -0.54
C ARG A 78 11.89 -19.33 -0.66
N LEU A 79 11.34 -18.63 -1.67
CA LEU A 79 9.94 -18.67 -2.03
C LEU A 79 9.75 -19.57 -3.26
N HIS A 80 8.89 -20.57 -3.14
CA HIS A 80 8.39 -21.34 -4.28
C HIS A 80 6.97 -20.88 -4.59
N ALA A 81 6.76 -20.35 -5.80
CA ALA A 81 5.46 -19.86 -6.24
C ALA A 81 5.21 -20.23 -7.71
N GLY A 82 3.97 -20.60 -8.03
CA GLY A 82 3.52 -20.94 -9.38
C GLY A 82 3.33 -19.70 -10.25
N THR A 83 3.34 -19.89 -11.58
CA THR A 83 2.85 -18.88 -12.55
C THR A 83 1.39 -19.11 -12.85
#